data_AF-A0A1I4R6D4-F1
#
_entry.id   AF-A0A1I4R6D4-F1
#
_cell.length_a   1.000
_cell.length_b   1.000
_cell.length_c   1.000
_cell.angle_alpha   90.00
_cell.angle_beta   90.00
_cell.angle_gamma   90.00
#
_symmetry.space_group_name_H-M   'P 1'
#
loop_
_entity.id
_entity.type
_entity.pdbx_description
1 polymer ?
#
loop_
_entity_poly.entity_id
_entity_poly.type
_entity_poly.pdbx_seq_one_letter_code
_entity_poly.pdbx_strand_id
1 'polypeptide(L)'
;MSEINLTKAVRQNLLTLQGTASMMAKTQNKLATGNKVNSALDNPSNYFTAASLNSRASDLGNLMDSMASGIKTIEAADNGLSSITKTLESMQSTLRQARQDKSFETASFSLDPANVALGSSPQLKFVGGAFGTTTPAVDLTTTGSGQAVTGNVAYAAPVAATKASASGNVNLLTNAGGVTGGSLSITYAGKTVTSTIGAFAAAADARSVATTIQQAIDGSDLAGKLTATIDGSNQLKIEATDTQNSDITFGGTAGLAAELVGAGASGAASDAVAAAGVNHKGHSGKTEFSVNGTAISLDTTTGSNLTTAVDNINKTLAASGSKFKAVASAGKLAIQAATTDAGSLQITGNDADIFSATADVTSVAGAATSGLNLLKTVDTLVSEINSGSGTTGLVKASNDNGKLRVQNLSTQDLQIQGTNSSGKITGSNSNSSTVDGNSVRSGLADQFNELRDQLDKLADDASFNGINLLRGDKLTITFNETGTSSIDILAKDGKSVDSTTLGVPTTLTAKDLDSDSDIDVTLGKVKTALNTVRSQSSAFGSNLSVVENRQNFSKSMINTLQTGAGNLTLADMNEEAANMVALQTRQSLATSSLSMANSADQNVLQLLR
;
A
#
# COMPACT_ATOMS: atom_id res chain seq x y z
N MET A 1 -95.19 -29.82 -72.53
CA MET A 1 -93.95 -30.15 -73.26
C MET A 1 -94.12 -31.56 -73.79
N SER A 2 -94.06 -31.77 -75.11
CA SER A 2 -94.18 -33.11 -75.67
C SER A 2 -93.12 -34.02 -75.06
N GLU A 3 -93.50 -35.18 -74.55
CA GLU A 3 -92.55 -36.21 -74.15
C GLU A 3 -91.75 -36.62 -75.39
N ILE A 4 -90.49 -36.19 -75.44
CA ILE A 4 -89.55 -36.67 -76.44
C ILE A 4 -89.29 -38.14 -76.08
N ASN A 5 -89.95 -39.05 -76.79
CA ASN A 5 -89.74 -40.48 -76.65
C ASN A 5 -88.37 -40.85 -77.25
N LEU A 6 -87.32 -40.68 -76.45
CA LEU A 6 -85.96 -41.02 -76.83
C LEU A 6 -85.82 -42.54 -76.98
N THR A 7 -85.31 -42.98 -78.14
CA THR A 7 -85.01 -44.38 -78.41
C THR A 7 -84.06 -44.93 -77.33
N LYS A 8 -84.16 -46.23 -77.03
CA LYS A 8 -83.32 -46.89 -76.02
C LYS A 8 -81.82 -46.63 -76.25
N ALA A 9 -81.41 -46.55 -77.52
CA ALA A 9 -80.03 -46.25 -77.94
C ALA A 9 -79.61 -44.82 -77.61
N VAL A 10 -80.46 -43.81 -77.84
CA VAL A 10 -80.16 -42.40 -77.55
C VAL A 10 -80.09 -42.13 -76.05
N ARG A 11 -80.95 -42.74 -75.23
CA ARG A 11 -80.86 -42.63 -73.75
C ARG A 11 -79.60 -43.29 -73.20
N GLN A 12 -79.23 -44.46 -73.71
CA GLN A 12 -78.00 -45.13 -73.30
C GLN A 12 -76.76 -44.28 -73.66
N ASN A 13 -76.73 -43.69 -74.86
CA ASN A 13 -75.65 -42.79 -75.28
C ASN A 13 -75.62 -41.50 -74.43
N LEU A 14 -76.77 -40.90 -74.12
CA LEU A 14 -76.84 -39.71 -73.27
C LEU A 14 -76.38 -40.00 -71.83
N LEU A 15 -76.76 -41.15 -71.27
CA LEU A 15 -76.28 -41.59 -69.95
C LEU A 15 -74.77 -41.79 -69.96
N THR A 16 -74.20 -42.35 -71.03
CA THR A 16 -72.73 -42.47 -71.17
C THR A 16 -72.03 -41.13 -71.36
N LEU A 17 -72.68 -40.15 -72.01
CA LEU A 17 -72.17 -38.79 -72.17
C LEU A 17 -72.18 -38.03 -70.84
N GLN A 18 -73.27 -38.15 -70.07
CA GLN A 18 -73.37 -37.61 -68.71
C GLN A 18 -72.33 -38.25 -67.77
N GLY A 19 -72.13 -39.56 -67.87
CA GLY A 19 -71.07 -40.27 -67.15
C GLY A 19 -69.68 -39.78 -67.54
N THR A 20 -69.42 -39.58 -68.84
CA THR A 20 -68.12 -39.07 -69.35
C THR A 20 -67.88 -37.63 -68.92
N ALA A 21 -68.88 -36.77 -69.01
CA ALA A 21 -68.80 -35.38 -68.54
C ALA A 21 -68.56 -35.30 -67.02
N SER A 22 -69.19 -36.17 -66.22
CA SER A 22 -68.95 -36.26 -64.77
C SER A 22 -67.53 -36.74 -64.45
N MET A 23 -67.03 -37.77 -65.16
CA MET A 23 -65.64 -38.22 -65.02
C MET A 23 -64.64 -37.14 -65.44
N MET A 24 -64.92 -36.42 -66.53
CA MET A 24 -64.09 -35.32 -67.02
C MET A 24 -64.03 -34.16 -66.01
N ALA A 25 -65.17 -33.79 -65.40
CA ALA A 25 -65.21 -32.78 -64.34
C ALA A 25 -64.42 -33.20 -63.10
N LYS A 26 -64.48 -34.49 -62.71
CA LYS A 26 -63.69 -35.04 -61.61
C LYS A 26 -62.19 -35.04 -61.92
N THR A 27 -61.77 -35.55 -63.07
CA THR A 27 -60.35 -35.53 -63.47
C THR A 27 -59.83 -34.11 -63.62
N GLN A 28 -60.62 -33.18 -64.15
CA GLN A 28 -60.26 -31.76 -64.20
C GLN A 28 -60.11 -31.16 -62.79
N ASN A 29 -61.00 -31.50 -61.85
CA ASN A 29 -60.88 -31.06 -60.47
C ASN A 29 -59.62 -31.62 -59.79
N LYS A 30 -59.30 -32.90 -60.01
CA LYS A 30 -58.05 -33.52 -59.53
C LYS A 30 -56.81 -32.88 -60.13
N LEU A 31 -56.81 -32.59 -61.43
CA LEU A 31 -55.70 -31.95 -62.12
C LEU A 31 -55.49 -30.49 -61.64
N ALA A 32 -56.59 -29.77 -61.36
CA ALA A 32 -56.53 -28.40 -60.85
C ALA A 32 -56.02 -28.31 -59.41
N THR A 33 -56.35 -29.30 -58.58
CA THR A 33 -56.00 -29.34 -57.15
C THR A 33 -54.71 -30.12 -56.87
N GLY A 34 -54.24 -30.92 -57.82
CA GLY A 34 -53.14 -31.88 -57.64
C GLY A 34 -53.49 -33.08 -56.77
N ASN A 35 -54.75 -33.21 -56.33
CA ASN A 35 -55.17 -34.22 -55.36
C ASN A 35 -56.21 -35.17 -55.97
N LYS A 36 -56.04 -36.48 -55.74
CA LYS A 36 -57.02 -37.52 -56.04
C LYS A 36 -58.18 -37.54 -55.03
N VAL A 37 -57.96 -37.02 -53.83
CA VAL A 37 -58.97 -36.85 -52.77
C VAL A 37 -59.03 -35.37 -52.36
N ASN A 38 -60.09 -34.67 -52.77
CA ASN A 38 -60.26 -33.23 -52.53
C ASN A 38 -61.21 -32.92 -51.38
N SER A 39 -62.16 -33.82 -51.13
CA SER A 39 -63.18 -33.68 -50.09
C SER A 39 -63.42 -35.01 -49.37
N ALA A 40 -64.09 -34.94 -48.22
CA ALA A 40 -64.56 -36.12 -47.52
C ALA A 40 -65.52 -36.98 -48.37
N LEU A 41 -66.17 -36.40 -49.40
CA LEU A 41 -67.04 -37.14 -50.31
C LEU A 41 -66.28 -38.02 -51.31
N ASP A 42 -65.01 -37.71 -51.60
CA ASP A 42 -64.20 -38.48 -52.55
C ASP A 42 -63.67 -39.77 -51.91
N ASN A 43 -63.15 -39.66 -50.69
CA ASN A 43 -62.75 -40.79 -49.85
C ASN A 43 -62.64 -40.32 -48.38
N PRO A 44 -63.65 -40.60 -47.54
CA PRO A 44 -63.65 -40.13 -46.16
C PRO A 44 -62.42 -40.58 -45.36
N SER A 45 -62.03 -41.85 -45.51
CA SER A 45 -60.92 -42.43 -44.76
C SER A 45 -59.60 -41.74 -45.07
N ASN A 46 -59.26 -41.61 -46.36
CA ASN A 46 -58.02 -40.97 -46.78
C ASN A 46 -58.01 -39.48 -46.47
N TYR A 47 -59.14 -38.80 -46.67
CA TYR A 47 -59.27 -37.37 -46.39
C TYR A 47 -59.04 -37.05 -44.91
N PHE A 48 -59.74 -37.73 -43.99
CA PHE A 48 -59.61 -37.47 -42.56
C PHE A 48 -58.28 -37.98 -41.98
N THR A 49 -57.73 -39.08 -42.51
CA THR A 49 -56.40 -39.54 -42.10
C THR A 49 -55.33 -38.54 -42.51
N ALA A 50 -55.33 -38.05 -43.76
CA ALA A 50 -54.39 -37.05 -44.22
C ALA A 50 -54.55 -35.71 -43.47
N ALA A 51 -55.77 -35.28 -43.19
CA ALA A 51 -56.04 -34.09 -42.39
C ALA A 51 -55.48 -34.23 -40.95
N SER A 52 -55.64 -35.39 -40.32
CA SER A 52 -55.08 -35.69 -39.00
C SER A 52 -53.54 -35.68 -39.00
N LEU A 53 -52.92 -36.30 -40.01
CA LEU A 53 -51.46 -36.28 -40.17
C LEU A 53 -50.93 -34.85 -40.37
N ASN A 54 -51.61 -34.03 -41.18
CA ASN A 54 -51.26 -32.62 -41.38
C ASN A 54 -51.46 -31.78 -40.12
N SER A 55 -52.55 -31.98 -39.37
CA SER A 55 -52.79 -31.31 -38.09
C SER A 55 -51.64 -31.60 -37.13
N ARG A 56 -51.30 -32.89 -36.98
CA ARG A 56 -50.20 -33.30 -36.12
C ARG A 56 -48.85 -32.76 -36.58
N ALA A 57 -48.59 -32.71 -37.89
CA ALA A 57 -47.39 -32.09 -38.43
C ALA A 57 -47.32 -30.59 -38.10
N SER A 58 -48.45 -29.89 -38.13
CA SER A 58 -48.54 -28.48 -37.71
C SER A 58 -48.28 -28.30 -36.22
N ASP A 59 -48.84 -29.17 -35.37
CA ASP A 59 -48.62 -29.13 -33.92
C ASP A 59 -47.14 -29.35 -33.57
N LEU A 60 -46.50 -30.32 -34.21
CA LEU A 60 -45.05 -30.55 -34.10
C LEU A 60 -44.24 -29.37 -34.65
N GLY A 61 -44.72 -28.66 -35.66
CA GLY A 61 -44.11 -27.43 -36.17
C GLY A 61 -44.06 -26.33 -35.10
N ASN A 62 -45.18 -26.08 -34.42
CA ASN A 62 -45.25 -25.11 -33.33
C ASN A 62 -44.30 -25.49 -32.16
N LEU A 63 -44.22 -26.79 -31.84
CA LEU A 63 -43.29 -27.30 -30.83
C LEU A 63 -41.83 -27.15 -31.28
N MET A 64 -41.53 -27.37 -32.56
CA MET A 64 -40.20 -27.17 -33.14
C MET A 64 -39.75 -25.72 -33.07
N ASP A 65 -40.63 -24.76 -33.31
CA ASP A 65 -40.34 -23.33 -33.17
C ASP A 65 -40.12 -22.95 -31.69
N SER A 66 -40.86 -23.58 -30.79
CA SER A 66 -40.63 -23.44 -29.34
C SER A 66 -39.27 -24.02 -28.92
N MET A 67 -38.87 -25.18 -29.46
CA MET A 67 -37.53 -25.74 -29.28
C MET A 67 -36.44 -24.83 -29.84
N ALA A 68 -36.65 -24.22 -31.02
CA ALA A 68 -35.70 -23.28 -31.60
C ALA A 68 -35.49 -22.05 -30.70
N SER A 69 -36.57 -21.52 -30.12
CA SER A 69 -36.51 -20.43 -29.15
C SER A 69 -35.81 -20.85 -27.85
N GLY A 70 -36.05 -22.08 -27.40
CA GLY A 70 -35.35 -22.68 -26.26
C GLY A 70 -33.85 -22.82 -26.49
N ILE A 71 -33.44 -23.28 -27.67
CA ILE A 71 -32.03 -23.34 -28.10
C ILE A 71 -31.39 -21.95 -28.00
N LYS A 72 -32.03 -20.89 -28.53
CA LYS A 72 -31.51 -19.53 -28.43
C LYS A 72 -31.39 -19.00 -27.01
N THR A 73 -32.30 -19.42 -26.12
CA THR A 73 -32.22 -19.09 -24.69
C THR A 73 -31.03 -19.78 -24.02
N ILE A 74 -30.75 -21.03 -24.36
CA ILE A 74 -29.58 -21.77 -23.85
C ILE A 74 -28.28 -21.17 -24.41
N GLU A 75 -28.24 -20.81 -25.71
CA GLU A 75 -27.10 -20.14 -26.33
C GLU A 75 -26.79 -18.79 -25.66
N ALA A 76 -27.81 -17.99 -25.33
CA ALA A 76 -27.62 -16.73 -24.62
C ALA A 76 -27.00 -16.94 -23.23
N ALA A 77 -27.48 -17.95 -22.49
CA ALA A 77 -26.92 -18.32 -21.20
C ALA A 77 -25.48 -18.85 -21.31
N ASP A 78 -25.15 -19.66 -22.31
CA ASP A 78 -23.78 -20.16 -22.53
C ASP A 78 -22.80 -19.03 -22.88
N ASN A 79 -23.21 -18.06 -23.70
CA ASN A 79 -22.43 -16.85 -23.97
C ASN A 79 -22.19 -16.02 -22.69
N GLY A 80 -23.21 -15.91 -21.82
CA GLY A 80 -23.08 -15.31 -20.50
C GLY A 80 -22.05 -16.04 -19.63
N LEU A 81 -22.14 -17.37 -19.53
CA LEU A 81 -21.19 -18.20 -18.76
C LEU A 81 -19.75 -18.11 -19.29
N SER A 82 -19.58 -18.06 -20.61
CA SER A 82 -18.28 -17.86 -21.26
C SER A 82 -17.67 -16.51 -20.88
N SER A 83 -18.47 -15.45 -20.86
CA SER A 83 -18.04 -14.11 -20.45
C SER A 83 -17.71 -14.07 -18.95
N ILE A 84 -18.56 -14.64 -18.10
CA ILE A 84 -18.32 -14.79 -16.65
C ILE A 84 -17.02 -15.56 -16.38
N THR A 85 -16.75 -16.64 -17.14
CA THR A 85 -15.51 -17.42 -17.03
C THR A 85 -14.28 -16.53 -17.25
N LYS A 86 -14.28 -15.71 -18.30
CA LYS A 86 -13.18 -14.76 -18.60
C LYS A 86 -13.04 -13.70 -17.52
N THR A 87 -14.15 -13.20 -16.98
CA THR A 87 -14.14 -12.24 -15.87
C THR A 87 -13.53 -12.85 -14.62
N LEU A 88 -13.91 -14.08 -14.24
CA LEU A 88 -13.31 -14.81 -13.12
C LEU A 88 -11.81 -15.09 -13.32
N GLU A 89 -11.39 -15.41 -14.55
CA GLU A 89 -9.97 -15.57 -14.90
C GLU A 89 -9.20 -14.25 -14.74
N SER A 90 -9.81 -13.14 -15.13
CA SER A 90 -9.25 -11.79 -14.93
C SER A 90 -9.15 -11.44 -13.44
N MET A 91 -10.18 -11.75 -12.65
CA MET A 91 -10.17 -11.58 -11.19
C MET A 91 -9.05 -12.42 -10.56
N GLN A 92 -8.88 -13.67 -10.99
CA GLN A 92 -7.75 -14.50 -10.56
C GLN A 92 -6.40 -13.88 -10.92
N SER A 93 -6.28 -13.22 -12.08
CA SER A 93 -5.07 -12.49 -12.47
C SER A 93 -4.80 -11.30 -11.54
N THR A 94 -5.81 -10.46 -11.25
CA THR A 94 -5.66 -9.32 -10.33
C THR A 94 -5.19 -9.75 -8.94
N LEU A 95 -5.75 -10.83 -8.39
CA LEU A 95 -5.31 -11.38 -7.11
C LEU A 95 -3.88 -11.92 -7.16
N ARG A 96 -3.48 -12.61 -8.22
CA ARG A 96 -2.09 -13.08 -8.39
C ARG A 96 -1.10 -11.92 -8.46
N GLN A 97 -1.48 -10.83 -9.12
CA GLN A 97 -0.68 -9.61 -9.15
C GLN A 97 -0.55 -9.02 -7.74
N ALA A 98 -1.64 -8.96 -6.97
CA ALA A 98 -1.61 -8.49 -5.58
C ALA A 98 -0.68 -9.36 -4.71
N ARG A 99 -0.69 -10.69 -4.89
CA ARG A 99 0.22 -11.61 -4.16
C ARG A 99 1.70 -11.33 -4.46
N GLN A 100 2.01 -11.08 -5.73
CA GLN A 100 3.38 -10.87 -6.18
C GLN A 100 3.90 -9.48 -5.84
N ASP A 101 2.99 -8.52 -5.65
CA ASP A 101 3.36 -7.17 -5.26
C ASP A 101 4.00 -7.15 -3.86
N LYS A 102 5.16 -6.49 -3.78
CA LYS A 102 5.96 -6.25 -2.57
C LYS A 102 6.35 -4.78 -2.43
N SER A 103 5.66 -3.87 -3.11
CA SER A 103 5.92 -2.43 -3.12
C SER A 103 5.46 -1.72 -1.84
N PHE A 104 5.65 -2.37 -0.70
CA PHE A 104 5.29 -1.84 0.61
C PHE A 104 6.16 -0.65 1.00
N GLU A 105 5.50 0.41 1.46
CA GLU A 105 6.14 1.68 1.83
C GLU A 105 7.00 1.57 3.09
N THR A 106 8.00 2.43 3.17
CA THR A 106 9.00 2.40 4.25
C THR A 106 9.38 3.79 4.73
N ALA A 107 9.73 3.91 6.01
CA ALA A 107 10.34 5.11 6.56
C ALA A 107 11.55 4.76 7.44
N SER A 108 12.60 5.59 7.37
CA SER A 108 13.83 5.41 8.14
C SER A 108 13.96 6.49 9.21
N PHE A 109 14.23 6.06 10.45
CA PHE A 109 14.34 6.92 11.61
C PHE A 109 15.71 6.82 12.27
N SER A 110 16.29 7.96 12.62
CA SER A 110 17.54 8.01 13.38
C SER A 110 17.28 7.79 14.87
N LEU A 111 18.11 6.96 15.49
CA LEU A 111 18.09 6.68 16.93
C LEU A 111 19.34 7.27 17.57
N ASP A 112 19.18 8.17 18.53
CA ASP A 112 20.29 8.83 19.19
C ASP A 112 19.88 9.18 20.63
N PRO A 113 20.73 8.87 21.64
CA PRO A 113 20.45 9.14 23.05
C PRO A 113 20.14 10.61 23.37
N ALA A 114 20.56 11.54 22.52
CA ALA A 114 20.25 12.97 22.69
C ALA A 114 18.78 13.31 22.48
N ASN A 115 18.08 12.53 21.65
CA ASN A 115 16.69 12.80 21.29
C ASN A 115 15.70 12.02 22.18
N VAL A 116 16.20 11.06 22.97
CA VAL A 116 15.39 10.13 23.77
C VAL A 116 15.60 10.37 25.26
N ALA A 117 14.52 10.67 25.97
CA ALA A 117 14.57 10.85 27.43
C ALA A 117 14.70 9.50 28.15
N LEU A 118 15.91 9.11 28.54
CA LEU A 118 16.17 7.83 29.25
C LEU A 118 15.60 7.75 30.68
N GLY A 119 14.74 8.68 31.13
CA GLY A 119 14.11 8.65 32.45
C GLY A 119 12.61 8.30 32.44
N SER A 120 11.98 8.24 31.26
CA SER A 120 10.51 8.30 31.13
C SER A 120 9.91 7.10 30.40
N SER A 121 10.54 5.92 30.45
CA SER A 121 10.16 4.71 29.69
C SER A 121 9.78 5.02 28.23
N PRO A 122 10.71 5.58 27.44
CA PRO A 122 10.43 6.04 26.09
C PRO A 122 10.08 4.86 25.17
N GLN A 123 9.02 5.01 24.37
CA GLN A 123 8.46 3.93 23.53
C GLN A 123 8.24 4.38 22.08
N LEU A 124 8.41 3.45 21.15
CA LEU A 124 7.82 3.54 19.82
C LEU A 124 6.47 2.82 19.83
N LYS A 125 5.43 3.43 19.28
CA LYS A 125 4.11 2.79 19.17
C LYS A 125 3.67 2.77 17.72
N PHE A 126 3.03 1.68 17.33
CA PHE A 126 2.48 1.49 16.00
C PHE A 126 0.96 1.59 16.07
N VAL A 127 0.34 2.43 15.26
CA VAL A 127 -1.10 2.68 15.26
C VAL A 127 -1.62 2.66 13.82
N GLY A 128 -2.77 2.03 13.59
CA GLY A 128 -3.29 1.86 12.23
C GLY A 128 -2.59 0.73 11.46
N GLY A 129 -2.46 0.87 10.14
CA GLY A 129 -1.94 -0.19 9.28
C GLY A 129 -2.63 -1.53 9.51
N ALA A 130 -1.85 -2.61 9.50
CA ALA A 130 -2.35 -3.95 9.78
C ALA A 130 -2.74 -4.17 11.26
N PHE A 131 -2.37 -3.26 12.18
CA PHE A 131 -2.73 -3.33 13.60
C PHE A 131 -4.17 -2.92 13.89
N GLY A 132 -4.79 -2.15 12.99
CA GLY A 132 -6.15 -1.61 13.19
C GLY A 132 -6.24 -0.77 14.47
N THR A 133 -7.04 -1.24 15.43
CA THR A 133 -7.23 -0.57 16.73
C THR A 133 -6.21 -0.96 17.80
N THR A 134 -5.40 -1.98 17.54
CA THR A 134 -4.33 -2.38 18.47
C THR A 134 -3.13 -1.44 18.32
N THR A 135 -2.45 -1.15 19.43
CA THR A 135 -1.33 -0.20 19.46
C THR A 135 -0.10 -0.81 20.13
N PRO A 136 0.57 -1.79 19.48
CA PRO A 136 1.76 -2.39 20.07
C PRO A 136 2.86 -1.35 20.28
N ALA A 137 3.58 -1.50 21.39
CA ALA A 137 4.64 -0.60 21.81
C ALA A 137 5.96 -1.36 21.96
N VAL A 138 7.06 -0.72 21.60
CA VAL A 138 8.43 -1.23 21.76
C VAL A 138 9.21 -0.24 22.61
N ASP A 139 9.70 -0.70 23.75
CA ASP A 139 10.54 0.11 24.63
C ASP A 139 11.88 0.42 23.97
N LEU A 140 12.27 1.69 23.96
CA LEU A 140 13.52 2.15 23.38
C LEU A 140 14.73 1.89 24.29
N THR A 141 14.49 1.65 25.58
CA THR A 141 15.54 1.52 26.58
C THR A 141 15.51 0.17 27.26
N THR A 142 16.65 -0.23 27.83
CA THR A 142 16.81 -1.41 28.66
C THR A 142 17.64 -1.08 29.89
N THR A 143 17.41 -1.79 30.99
CA THR A 143 18.24 -1.67 32.19
C THR A 143 19.48 -2.53 32.04
N GLY A 144 20.67 -1.95 32.16
CA GLY A 144 21.93 -2.64 31.94
C GLY A 144 23.09 -2.10 32.76
N SER A 145 24.30 -2.51 32.40
CA SER A 145 25.54 -2.01 32.99
C SER A 145 26.36 -1.25 31.95
N GLY A 146 27.05 -0.21 32.38
CA GLY A 146 27.91 0.61 31.53
C GLY A 146 28.88 1.46 32.34
N GLN A 147 29.80 2.14 31.67
CA GLN A 147 30.75 3.03 32.34
C GLN A 147 30.08 4.34 32.73
N ALA A 148 30.32 4.80 33.96
CA ALA A 148 29.90 6.09 34.44
C ALA A 148 30.95 6.70 35.37
N VAL A 149 30.92 8.02 35.49
CA VAL A 149 31.71 8.78 36.45
C VAL A 149 30.86 9.92 36.99
N THR A 150 30.85 10.07 38.30
CA THR A 150 30.12 11.14 38.98
C THR A 150 31.13 12.13 39.52
N GLY A 151 30.84 13.42 39.39
CA GLY A 151 31.64 14.50 39.95
C GLY A 151 31.95 14.24 41.42
N ASN A 152 33.15 14.61 41.86
CA ASN A 152 33.54 14.41 43.24
C ASN A 152 32.76 15.35 44.17
N VAL A 153 32.47 16.56 43.72
CA VAL A 153 31.75 17.60 44.47
C VAL A 153 30.44 18.03 43.78
N ALA A 154 29.61 18.80 44.50
CA ALA A 154 28.40 19.39 43.94
C ALA A 154 28.77 20.36 42.79
N TYR A 155 27.94 20.41 41.76
CA TYR A 155 28.21 21.26 40.61
C TYR A 155 28.19 22.74 41.00
N ALA A 156 29.29 23.44 40.72
CA ALA A 156 29.40 24.89 40.81
C ALA A 156 29.38 25.49 39.41
N ALA A 157 28.61 26.56 39.20
CA ALA A 157 28.56 27.26 37.93
C ALA A 157 29.91 27.97 37.65
N PRO A 158 30.37 28.04 36.39
CA PRO A 158 31.54 28.85 36.04
C PRO A 158 31.31 30.31 36.44
N VAL A 159 32.32 30.93 37.03
CA VAL A 159 32.29 32.33 37.46
C VAL A 159 33.20 33.15 36.58
N ALA A 160 32.83 34.39 36.26
CA ALA A 160 33.67 35.27 35.45
C ALA A 160 35.06 35.42 36.07
N ALA A 161 36.10 35.09 35.32
CA ALA A 161 37.47 35.21 35.79
C ALA A 161 37.89 36.67 35.94
N THR A 162 38.56 36.98 37.04
CA THR A 162 39.30 38.24 37.18
C THR A 162 40.66 38.11 36.50
N LYS A 163 41.09 39.15 35.81
CA LYS A 163 42.42 39.20 35.17
C LYS A 163 43.53 39.00 36.21
N ALA A 164 44.58 38.27 35.85
CA ALA A 164 45.77 38.20 36.69
C ALA A 164 46.35 39.62 36.81
N SER A 165 46.56 40.08 38.05
CA SER A 165 47.11 41.40 38.30
C SER A 165 48.04 41.37 39.50
N ALA A 166 49.13 42.13 39.41
CA ALA A 166 50.06 42.36 40.49
C ALA A 166 50.34 43.85 40.59
N SER A 167 50.14 44.41 41.78
CA SER A 167 50.60 45.74 42.11
C SER A 167 51.93 45.65 42.87
N GLY A 168 52.76 46.65 42.66
CA GLY A 168 54.03 46.82 43.33
C GLY A 168 53.86 47.23 44.78
N ASN A 169 54.95 47.21 45.54
CA ASN A 169 54.95 47.49 46.99
C ASN A 169 55.47 48.88 47.34
N VAL A 170 55.98 49.61 46.35
CA VAL A 170 56.61 50.91 46.55
C VAL A 170 55.84 51.98 45.78
N ASN A 171 55.47 53.04 46.49
CA ASN A 171 54.98 54.26 45.87
C ASN A 171 56.14 54.97 45.17
N LEU A 172 56.16 54.91 43.84
CA LEU A 172 57.26 55.41 43.02
C LEU A 172 57.37 56.94 43.04
N LEU A 173 56.37 57.66 43.52
CA LEU A 173 56.41 59.13 43.58
C LEU A 173 57.00 59.63 44.90
N THR A 174 56.67 58.99 46.03
CA THR A 174 57.02 59.46 47.38
C THR A 174 58.11 58.64 48.08
N ASN A 175 58.66 57.61 47.43
CA ASN A 175 59.72 56.80 48.02
C ASN A 175 61.02 57.58 48.20
N ALA A 176 61.32 57.99 49.44
CA ALA A 176 62.47 58.81 49.81
C ALA A 176 63.84 58.14 49.54
N GLY A 177 63.88 56.79 49.46
CA GLY A 177 65.10 56.02 49.19
C GLY A 177 65.47 55.89 47.71
N GLY A 178 64.57 56.28 46.79
CA GLY A 178 64.69 55.92 45.38
C GLY A 178 64.54 54.41 45.14
N VAL A 179 64.68 53.97 43.89
CA VAL A 179 64.70 52.54 43.52
C VAL A 179 66.05 52.23 42.89
N THR A 180 66.69 51.14 43.31
CA THR A 180 67.99 50.73 42.78
C THR A 180 67.84 50.18 41.35
N GLY A 181 68.62 50.68 40.39
CA GLY A 181 68.55 50.20 39.00
C GLY A 181 68.96 48.72 38.86
N GLY A 182 68.41 48.02 37.87
CA GLY A 182 68.63 46.59 37.66
C GLY A 182 67.70 45.98 36.61
N SER A 183 67.63 44.64 36.59
CA SER A 183 66.70 43.91 35.69
C SER A 183 65.46 43.42 36.43
N LEU A 184 64.28 43.59 35.80
CA LEU A 184 63.01 43.03 36.23
C LEU A 184 62.53 42.04 35.16
N SER A 185 62.39 40.77 35.52
CA SER A 185 61.81 39.75 34.66
C SER A 185 60.35 39.52 35.03
N ILE A 186 59.46 39.48 34.03
CA ILE A 186 58.04 39.19 34.18
C ILE A 186 57.74 37.95 33.36
N THR A 187 57.20 36.92 34.00
CA THR A 187 56.81 35.67 33.35
C THR A 187 55.30 35.50 33.39
N TYR A 188 54.70 35.24 32.22
CA TYR A 188 53.28 34.96 32.03
C TYR A 188 53.09 33.92 30.93
N ALA A 189 52.23 32.91 31.15
CA ALA A 189 51.97 31.81 30.21
C ALA A 189 53.26 31.13 29.68
N GLY A 190 54.24 30.91 30.56
CA GLY A 190 55.52 30.28 30.23
C GLY A 190 56.49 31.14 29.41
N LYS A 191 56.10 32.37 29.04
CA LYS A 191 56.93 33.35 28.34
C LYS A 191 57.46 34.38 29.33
N THR A 192 58.73 34.76 29.19
CA THR A 192 59.39 35.70 30.09
C THR A 192 59.91 36.90 29.31
N VAL A 193 59.60 38.10 29.77
CA VAL A 193 60.24 39.34 29.32
C VAL A 193 61.15 39.86 30.42
N THR A 194 62.29 40.44 30.07
CA THR A 194 63.16 41.13 31.03
C THR A 194 63.34 42.57 30.60
N SER A 195 63.03 43.50 31.50
CA SER A 195 63.21 44.93 31.31
C SER A 195 64.35 45.43 32.21
N THR A 196 65.23 46.27 31.65
CA THR A 196 66.29 46.93 32.42
C THR A 196 65.81 48.30 32.86
N ILE A 197 65.73 48.51 34.16
CA ILE A 197 65.24 49.74 34.77
C ILE A 197 66.45 50.50 35.34
N GLY A 198 66.61 51.77 34.96
CA GLY A 198 67.64 52.64 35.53
C GLY A 198 67.35 52.99 37.01
N ALA A 199 68.37 53.44 37.74
CA ALA A 199 68.17 53.93 39.10
C ALA A 199 67.22 55.14 39.11
N PHE A 200 66.27 55.16 40.03
CA PHE A 200 65.21 56.16 40.11
C PHE A 200 65.31 56.94 41.42
N ALA A 201 65.33 58.27 41.37
CA ALA A 201 65.36 59.13 42.55
C ALA A 201 63.93 59.56 42.95
N ALA A 202 63.74 59.94 44.22
CA ALA A 202 62.46 60.44 44.72
C ALA A 202 61.95 61.64 43.87
N ALA A 203 60.62 61.68 43.61
CA ALA A 203 59.93 62.68 42.78
C ALA A 203 60.18 62.69 41.25
N ALA A 204 60.85 61.67 40.70
CA ALA A 204 60.88 61.47 39.25
C ALA A 204 59.52 60.99 38.70
N ASP A 205 59.31 61.06 37.37
CA ASP A 205 58.04 60.67 36.75
C ASP A 205 57.82 59.16 36.85
N ALA A 206 57.02 58.71 37.82
CA ALA A 206 56.65 57.31 38.02
C ALA A 206 56.13 56.64 36.73
N ARG A 207 55.57 57.42 35.80
CA ARG A 207 55.08 56.91 34.50
C ARG A 207 56.21 56.40 33.61
N SER A 208 57.44 56.91 33.76
CA SER A 208 58.60 56.46 32.99
C SER A 208 58.94 54.99 33.26
N VAL A 209 58.84 54.53 34.51
CA VAL A 209 59.10 53.12 34.89
C VAL A 209 58.09 52.19 34.23
N ALA A 210 56.79 52.48 34.37
CA ALA A 210 55.75 51.70 33.70
C ALA A 210 55.90 51.73 32.17
N THR A 211 56.29 52.87 31.59
CA THR A 211 56.52 53.01 30.15
C THR A 211 57.69 52.16 29.67
N THR A 212 58.82 52.13 30.39
CA THR A 212 59.98 51.28 30.06
C THR A 212 59.63 49.80 30.16
N ILE A 213 58.84 49.40 31.15
CA ILE A 213 58.37 48.01 31.28
C ILE A 213 57.37 47.67 30.17
N GLN A 214 56.44 48.58 29.86
CA GLN A 214 55.47 48.36 28.77
C GLN A 214 56.17 48.23 27.41
N GLN A 215 57.17 49.07 27.11
CA GLN A 215 57.95 48.95 25.88
C GLN A 215 58.69 47.61 25.79
N ALA A 216 59.22 47.10 26.90
CA ALA A 216 59.82 45.78 26.94
C ALA A 216 58.78 44.68 26.69
N ILE A 217 57.59 44.78 27.30
CA ILE A 217 56.46 43.86 27.06
C ILE A 217 56.06 43.88 25.58
N ASP A 218 55.85 45.05 25.00
CA ASP A 218 55.44 45.24 23.59
C ASP A 218 56.50 44.74 22.59
N GLY A 219 57.77 44.77 22.97
CA GLY A 219 58.88 44.21 22.20
C GLY A 219 59.10 42.71 22.38
N SER A 220 58.25 42.02 23.16
CA SER A 220 58.42 40.61 23.53
C SER A 220 57.25 39.72 23.09
N ASP A 221 57.38 38.43 23.37
CA ASP A 221 56.34 37.42 23.23
C ASP A 221 55.08 37.64 24.10
N LEU A 222 55.14 38.65 24.98
CA LEU A 222 54.05 39.12 25.84
C LEU A 222 53.36 40.38 25.31
N ALA A 223 53.72 40.86 24.10
CA ALA A 223 53.09 42.00 23.47
C ALA A 223 51.56 41.81 23.38
N GLY A 224 50.81 42.79 23.89
CA GLY A 224 49.35 42.73 23.95
C GLY A 224 48.77 41.72 24.93
N LYS A 225 49.59 41.01 25.73
CA LYS A 225 49.15 40.05 26.77
C LYS A 225 49.21 40.59 28.19
N LEU A 226 50.13 41.53 28.44
CA LEU A 226 50.28 42.22 29.71
C LEU A 226 50.25 43.73 29.50
N THR A 227 49.79 44.44 30.52
CA THR A 227 49.85 45.90 30.60
C THR A 227 50.58 46.31 31.88
N ALA A 228 51.62 47.12 31.72
CA ALA A 228 52.33 47.79 32.80
C ALA A 228 51.82 49.22 32.93
N THR A 229 51.25 49.53 34.09
CA THR A 229 50.65 50.83 34.40
C THR A 229 51.09 51.28 35.79
N ILE A 230 50.70 52.49 36.18
CA ILE A 230 50.80 52.96 37.57
C ILE A 230 49.39 53.01 38.14
N ASP A 231 49.17 52.37 39.29
CA ASP A 231 47.86 52.33 39.94
C ASP A 231 47.52 53.64 40.69
N GLY A 232 46.32 53.69 41.29
CA GLY A 232 45.85 54.85 42.06
C GLY A 232 46.65 55.16 43.32
N SER A 233 47.56 54.27 43.75
CA SER A 233 48.48 54.46 44.87
C SER A 233 49.92 54.76 44.40
N ASN A 234 50.11 55.07 43.12
CA ASN A 234 51.39 55.34 42.48
C ASN A 234 52.37 54.15 42.48
N GLN A 235 51.86 52.92 42.50
CA GLN A 235 52.67 51.70 42.45
C GLN A 235 52.63 51.09 41.04
N LEU A 236 53.68 50.35 40.66
CA LEU A 236 53.70 49.61 39.39
C LEU A 236 52.59 48.55 39.39
N LYS A 237 51.67 48.57 38.44
CA LYS A 237 50.68 47.52 38.25
C LYS A 237 50.95 46.80 36.94
N ILE A 238 51.15 45.48 37.01
CA ILE A 238 51.15 44.60 35.84
C ILE A 238 49.82 43.84 35.82
N GLU A 239 49.05 43.95 34.75
CA GLU A 239 47.76 43.30 34.59
C GLU A 239 47.68 42.58 33.24
N ALA A 240 47.18 41.35 33.25
CA ALA A 240 46.92 40.60 32.05
C ALA A 240 45.79 41.25 31.22
N THR A 241 45.96 41.27 29.91
CA THR A 241 44.93 41.74 28.99
C THR A 241 43.87 40.67 28.74
N ASP A 242 44.28 39.40 28.80
CA ASP A 242 43.46 38.21 28.65
C ASP A 242 43.12 37.57 30.01
N THR A 243 42.21 36.60 29.95
CA THR A 243 41.80 35.75 31.06
C THR A 243 42.38 34.35 30.85
N GLN A 244 43.68 34.24 30.55
CA GLN A 244 44.34 32.94 30.46
C GLN A 244 44.69 32.42 31.86
N ASN A 245 44.76 31.10 31.97
CA ASN A 245 45.15 30.45 33.20
C ASN A 245 46.67 30.46 33.39
N SER A 246 47.19 31.61 33.79
CA SER A 246 48.62 31.78 34.06
C SER A 246 48.82 32.84 35.12
N ASP A 247 49.70 32.57 36.07
CA ASP A 247 50.09 33.57 37.06
C ASP A 247 51.09 34.55 36.45
N ILE A 248 51.06 35.80 36.94
CA ILE A 248 52.13 36.76 36.70
C ILE A 248 53.18 36.53 37.79
N THR A 249 54.36 36.08 37.39
CA THR A 249 55.49 35.88 38.31
C THR A 249 56.62 36.83 37.97
N PHE A 250 57.35 37.24 39.01
CA PHE A 250 58.42 38.23 38.90
C PHE A 250 59.77 37.63 39.27
N GLY A 251 60.81 38.02 38.55
CA GLY A 251 62.21 37.66 38.77
C GLY A 251 63.15 38.81 38.41
N GLY A 252 64.44 38.52 38.25
CA GLY A 252 65.46 39.51 37.87
C GLY A 252 66.53 39.73 38.94
N THR A 253 67.18 40.89 38.94
CA THR A 253 68.29 41.21 39.86
C THR A 253 67.81 41.19 41.31
N ALA A 254 68.50 40.42 42.18
CA ALA A 254 68.22 40.35 43.60
C ALA A 254 68.33 41.75 44.24
N GLY A 255 67.20 42.31 44.67
CA GLY A 255 67.09 43.69 45.15
C GLY A 255 65.97 44.47 44.45
N LEU A 256 66.06 44.68 43.14
CA LEU A 256 65.09 45.49 42.38
C LEU A 256 63.69 44.85 42.34
N ALA A 257 63.58 43.56 42.01
CA ALA A 257 62.28 42.88 41.98
C ALA A 257 61.65 42.84 43.39
N ALA A 258 62.46 42.61 44.42
CA ALA A 258 62.00 42.63 45.80
C ALA A 258 61.57 44.04 46.28
N GLU A 259 62.22 45.09 45.78
CA GLU A 259 61.91 46.49 46.08
C GLU A 259 60.65 46.96 45.32
N LEU A 260 60.56 46.67 44.02
CA LEU A 260 59.49 47.20 43.17
C LEU A 260 58.16 46.46 43.35
N VAL A 261 58.20 45.13 43.50
CA VAL A 261 57.01 44.28 43.59
C VAL A 261 56.92 43.44 44.87
N GLY A 262 57.99 43.33 45.66
CA GLY A 262 58.03 42.51 46.88
C GLY A 262 58.74 41.17 46.68
N ALA A 263 59.50 40.71 47.67
CA ALA A 263 60.16 39.41 47.62
C ALA A 263 59.13 38.27 47.55
N GLY A 264 59.13 37.51 46.46
CA GLY A 264 58.17 36.42 46.24
C GLY A 264 56.77 36.88 45.80
N ALA A 265 56.61 38.13 45.39
CA ALA A 265 55.34 38.61 44.87
C ALA A 265 54.96 37.87 43.57
N SER A 266 53.73 37.37 43.55
CA SER A 266 53.07 36.87 42.36
C SER A 266 51.70 37.53 42.24
N GLY A 267 51.32 37.90 41.02
CA GLY A 267 49.96 38.23 40.68
C GLY A 267 49.24 36.94 40.35
N ALA A 268 48.77 36.23 41.36
CA ALA A 268 47.78 35.19 41.14
C ALA A 268 46.49 35.88 40.70
N ALA A 269 45.84 35.41 39.64
CA ALA A 269 44.45 35.78 39.47
C ALA A 269 43.68 35.20 40.67
N SER A 270 42.94 36.05 41.38
CA SER A 270 42.19 35.63 42.56
C SER A 270 40.93 34.90 42.13
N ASP A 271 40.74 33.67 42.59
CA ASP A 271 39.46 32.98 42.50
C ASP A 271 38.37 33.84 43.13
N ALA A 272 37.35 34.20 42.35
CA ALA A 272 36.14 34.78 42.93
C ALA A 272 35.35 33.76 43.77
N VAL A 273 35.65 32.45 43.69
CA VAL A 273 34.92 31.41 44.41
C VAL A 273 35.85 30.27 44.84
N ALA A 274 36.35 30.34 46.07
CA ALA A 274 36.71 29.16 46.87
C ALA A 274 35.43 28.44 47.34
N ALA A 275 34.58 27.97 46.40
CA ALA A 275 33.56 27.00 46.76
C ALA A 275 34.28 25.66 46.95
N ALA A 276 34.05 25.03 48.10
CA ALA A 276 34.78 23.87 48.58
C ALA A 276 35.06 22.81 47.48
N GLY A 277 36.33 22.68 47.09
CA GLY A 277 36.88 21.47 46.49
C GLY A 277 36.96 21.39 44.96
N VAL A 278 36.82 22.49 44.21
CA VAL A 278 37.18 22.52 42.77
C VAL A 278 38.39 23.43 42.60
N ASN A 279 39.56 22.85 42.34
CA ASN A 279 40.73 23.62 41.92
C ASN A 279 40.56 23.94 40.44
N HIS A 280 39.87 25.02 40.11
CA HIS A 280 39.88 25.50 38.73
C HIS A 280 41.28 26.01 38.40
N LYS A 281 42.15 25.14 37.84
CA LYS A 281 43.38 25.61 37.19
C LYS A 281 42.97 26.12 35.82
N GLY A 282 42.38 27.32 35.80
CA GLY A 282 41.71 27.78 34.59
C GLY A 282 41.06 29.16 34.63
N HIS A 283 41.76 30.29 34.82
CA HIS A 283 41.10 31.62 34.93
C HIS A 283 40.52 32.21 33.63
N SER A 284 39.74 31.46 32.85
CA SER A 284 38.98 31.93 31.67
C SER A 284 37.48 32.11 31.91
N GLY A 285 37.03 31.84 33.14
CA GLY A 285 35.62 31.84 33.52
C GLY A 285 34.80 30.73 32.88
N LYS A 286 35.49 29.64 32.53
CA LYS A 286 34.94 28.46 31.87
C LYS A 286 35.36 27.19 32.60
N THR A 287 34.56 26.14 32.43
CA THR A 287 34.89 24.76 32.78
C THR A 287 35.09 23.97 31.49
N GLU A 288 36.29 23.45 31.30
CA GLU A 288 36.75 22.83 30.06
C GLU A 288 37.33 21.43 30.30
N PHE A 289 36.65 20.44 29.72
CA PHE A 289 37.06 19.04 29.71
C PHE A 289 36.63 18.41 28.40
N SER A 290 37.02 17.17 28.17
CA SER A 290 36.62 16.40 27.00
C SER A 290 36.08 15.05 27.44
N VAL A 291 35.02 14.57 26.78
CA VAL A 291 34.46 13.23 26.99
C VAL A 291 34.82 12.40 25.76
N ASN A 292 35.69 11.41 25.92
CA ASN A 292 36.20 10.58 24.82
C ASN A 292 36.69 11.40 23.61
N GLY A 293 37.31 12.56 23.86
CA GLY A 293 37.81 13.47 22.82
C GLY A 293 36.82 14.53 22.34
N THR A 294 35.53 14.48 22.72
CA THR A 294 34.59 15.57 22.46
C THR A 294 34.78 16.68 23.48
N ALA A 295 35.26 17.85 23.02
CA ALA A 295 35.48 19.01 23.87
C ALA A 295 34.17 19.61 24.40
N ILE A 296 34.16 19.89 25.69
CA ILE A 296 33.08 20.56 26.42
C ILE A 296 33.67 21.85 26.98
N SER A 297 32.98 22.96 26.76
CA SER A 297 33.33 24.27 27.32
C SER A 297 32.05 24.90 27.87
N LEU A 298 32.01 25.07 29.18
CA LEU A 298 30.89 25.69 29.89
C LEU A 298 31.31 27.06 30.41
N ASP A 299 30.54 28.10 30.14
CA ASP A 299 30.76 29.44 30.66
C ASP A 299 29.62 29.85 31.62
N THR A 300 29.63 31.11 32.06
CA THR A 300 28.59 31.68 32.94
C THR A 300 27.16 31.58 32.37
N THR A 301 27.01 31.39 31.06
CA THR A 301 25.72 31.22 30.38
C THR A 301 25.39 29.74 30.18
N THR A 302 26.30 28.98 29.56
CA THR A 302 26.09 27.57 29.20
C THR A 302 26.23 26.61 30.39
N GLY A 303 26.89 27.04 31.47
CA GLY A 303 27.03 26.32 32.74
C GLY A 303 26.38 27.02 33.93
N SER A 304 25.42 27.93 33.70
CA SER A 304 24.82 28.77 34.77
C SER A 304 24.23 28.00 35.96
N ASN A 305 23.83 26.74 35.78
CA ASN A 305 23.42 25.80 36.82
C ASN A 305 23.56 24.35 36.31
N LEU A 306 23.40 23.37 37.18
CA LEU A 306 23.58 21.94 36.84
C LEU A 306 22.67 21.48 35.69
N THR A 307 21.40 21.91 35.67
CA THR A 307 20.46 21.53 34.60
C THR A 307 20.91 22.11 33.27
N THR A 308 21.22 23.40 33.22
CA THR A 308 21.70 24.07 32.01
C THR A 308 23.03 23.50 31.53
N ALA A 309 23.93 23.15 32.45
CA ALA A 309 25.19 22.49 32.14
C ALA A 309 24.96 21.11 31.53
N VAL A 310 24.14 20.25 32.16
CA VAL A 310 23.79 18.93 31.65
C VAL A 310 23.17 19.03 30.25
N ASP A 311 22.24 19.96 30.04
CA ASP A 311 21.59 20.16 28.74
C ASP A 311 22.59 20.58 27.66
N ASN A 312 23.48 21.53 27.95
CA ASN A 312 24.47 21.99 26.97
C ASN A 312 25.55 20.94 26.71
N ILE A 313 26.00 20.19 27.72
CA ILE A 313 26.89 19.04 27.53
C ILE A 313 26.21 18.02 26.62
N ASN A 314 24.96 17.65 26.92
CA ASN A 314 24.23 16.68 26.11
C ASN A 314 24.05 17.14 24.67
N LYS A 315 23.80 18.44 24.42
CA LYS A 315 23.77 19.00 23.05
C LYS A 315 25.11 18.83 22.32
N THR A 316 26.22 19.11 22.98
CA THR A 316 27.55 18.98 22.37
C THR A 316 27.92 17.51 22.13
N LEU A 317 27.65 16.64 23.11
CA LEU A 317 27.84 15.19 22.98
C LEU A 317 26.99 14.61 21.86
N ALA A 318 25.73 15.04 21.74
CA ALA A 318 24.83 14.68 20.65
C ALA A 318 25.39 15.04 19.28
N ALA A 319 25.86 16.29 19.12
CA ALA A 319 26.41 16.77 17.87
C ALA A 319 27.64 15.95 17.41
N SER A 320 28.39 15.38 18.37
CA SER A 320 29.51 14.48 18.11
C SER A 320 29.14 13.00 17.92
N GLY A 321 27.86 12.63 18.08
CA GLY A 321 27.42 11.23 18.05
C GLY A 321 27.92 10.39 19.24
N SER A 322 28.15 11.04 20.39
CA SER A 322 28.67 10.37 21.58
C SER A 322 27.66 9.35 22.14
N LYS A 323 28.20 8.21 22.59
CA LYS A 323 27.44 7.16 23.29
C LYS A 323 27.32 7.40 24.79
N PHE A 324 27.80 8.56 25.26
CA PHE A 324 27.75 9.00 26.64
C PHE A 324 26.88 10.24 26.77
N LYS A 325 26.33 10.44 27.95
CA LYS A 325 25.50 11.60 28.27
C LYS A 325 25.83 12.13 29.66
N ALA A 326 25.59 13.42 29.84
CA ALA A 326 25.55 14.05 31.15
C ALA A 326 24.22 13.79 31.86
N VAL A 327 24.29 13.60 33.17
CA VAL A 327 23.14 13.55 34.08
C VAL A 327 23.45 14.33 35.35
N ALA A 328 22.38 14.79 36.01
CA ALA A 328 22.46 15.26 37.38
C ALA A 328 22.33 14.04 38.32
N SER A 329 23.34 13.81 39.17
CA SER A 329 23.33 12.74 40.16
C SER A 329 23.62 13.33 41.53
N ALA A 330 22.62 13.38 42.41
CA ALA A 330 22.71 13.94 43.77
C ALA A 330 23.33 15.37 43.82
N GLY A 331 22.93 16.25 42.89
CA GLY A 331 23.46 17.62 42.80
C GLY A 331 24.86 17.73 42.18
N LYS A 332 25.42 16.62 41.69
CA LYS A 332 26.71 16.56 41.01
C LYS A 332 26.51 16.36 39.51
N LEU A 333 27.46 16.86 38.73
CA LEU A 333 27.56 16.54 37.31
C LEU A 333 28.11 15.12 37.16
N ALA A 334 27.43 14.26 36.43
CA ALA A 334 27.92 12.92 36.12
C ALA A 334 27.85 12.66 34.61
N ILE A 335 28.80 11.88 34.11
CA ILE A 335 28.78 11.37 32.73
C ILE A 335 28.58 9.86 32.81
N GLN A 336 27.62 9.33 32.06
CA GLN A 336 27.32 7.90 32.05
C GLN A 336 27.06 7.40 30.63
N ALA A 337 27.20 6.08 30.44
CA ALA A 337 26.79 5.41 29.23
C ALA A 337 25.31 5.72 28.92
N ALA A 338 25.06 6.05 27.66
CA ALA A 338 23.72 6.34 27.15
C ALA A 338 23.19 5.20 26.28
N THR A 339 24.05 4.34 25.76
CA THR A 339 23.71 3.16 24.95
C THR A 339 24.33 1.89 25.54
N THR A 340 23.81 0.71 25.17
CA THR A 340 24.32 -0.59 25.63
C THR A 340 25.73 -0.92 25.12
N ASP A 341 26.20 -0.20 24.10
CA ASP A 341 27.47 -0.42 23.40
C ASP A 341 28.43 0.79 23.51
N ALA A 342 28.28 1.59 24.57
CA ALA A 342 29.06 2.82 24.78
C ALA A 342 30.56 2.59 24.97
N GLY A 343 30.97 1.42 25.48
CA GLY A 343 32.37 1.07 25.71
C GLY A 343 33.01 1.83 26.87
N SER A 344 34.31 2.13 26.75
CA SER A 344 35.09 2.81 27.79
C SER A 344 34.80 4.31 27.84
N LEU A 345 34.71 4.86 29.05
CA LEU A 345 34.62 6.29 29.30
C LEU A 345 35.96 6.84 29.77
N GLN A 346 36.42 7.91 29.15
CA GLN A 346 37.56 8.72 29.53
C GLN A 346 37.16 10.20 29.51
N ILE A 347 37.40 10.88 30.62
CA ILE A 347 37.33 12.33 30.71
C ILE A 347 38.76 12.85 30.70
N THR A 348 39.07 13.82 29.85
CA THR A 348 40.39 14.45 29.77
C THR A 348 40.27 15.97 29.77
N GLY A 349 41.39 16.68 29.93
CA GLY A 349 41.43 18.15 29.87
C GLY A 349 41.79 18.78 31.22
N ASN A 350 41.86 20.12 31.22
CA ASN A 350 42.36 20.89 32.35
C ASN A 350 41.45 20.79 33.58
N ASP A 351 40.13 20.72 33.39
CA ASP A 351 39.13 20.60 34.47
C ASP A 351 38.59 19.16 34.61
N ALA A 352 39.36 18.15 34.21
CA ALA A 352 38.95 16.74 34.37
C ALA A 352 38.88 16.31 35.85
N ASP A 353 39.59 17.02 36.72
CA ASP A 353 39.63 16.80 38.17
C ASP A 353 38.28 17.02 38.88
N ILE A 354 37.32 17.70 38.27
CA ILE A 354 35.91 17.76 38.71
C ILE A 354 35.34 16.35 38.97
N PHE A 355 35.83 15.35 38.24
CA PHE A 355 35.40 13.96 38.30
C PHE A 355 36.31 13.06 39.16
N SER A 356 37.27 13.62 39.90
CA SER A 356 38.26 12.89 40.67
C SER A 356 38.35 13.40 42.12
N ALA A 357 38.68 12.50 43.05
CA ALA A 357 39.03 12.89 44.41
C ALA A 357 40.46 13.47 44.50
N THR A 358 41.32 13.11 43.54
CA THR A 358 42.67 13.64 43.39
C THR A 358 42.61 14.93 42.57
N ALA A 359 43.08 16.03 43.16
CA ALA A 359 43.20 17.32 42.47
C ALA A 359 44.22 17.27 41.32
N ASP A 360 44.07 18.19 40.37
CA ASP A 360 45.05 18.46 39.30
C ASP A 360 45.28 17.28 38.33
N VAL A 361 44.29 16.40 38.18
CA VAL A 361 44.34 15.30 37.20
C VAL A 361 43.85 15.77 35.84
N THR A 362 44.55 15.36 34.79
CA THR A 362 44.20 15.68 33.39
C THR A 362 43.43 14.56 32.70
N SER A 363 43.20 13.44 33.39
CA SER A 363 42.46 12.28 32.89
C SER A 363 41.75 11.52 34.01
N VAL A 364 40.49 11.16 33.80
CA VAL A 364 39.67 10.34 34.70
C VAL A 364 38.95 9.26 33.89
N ALA A 365 39.12 8.00 34.29
CA ALA A 365 38.42 6.86 33.71
C ALA A 365 37.04 6.65 34.36
N GLY A 366 36.05 6.22 33.57
CA GLY A 366 34.77 5.79 34.12
C GLY A 366 34.86 4.43 34.84
N ALA A 367 33.91 4.18 35.73
CA ALA A 367 33.74 2.93 36.47
C ALA A 367 32.47 2.18 36.02
N ALA A 368 32.51 0.84 36.11
CA ALA A 368 31.36 0.01 35.77
C ALA A 368 30.22 0.25 36.76
N THR A 369 29.06 0.63 36.24
CA THR A 369 27.85 0.93 37.01
C THR A 369 26.69 0.12 36.45
N SER A 370 25.97 -0.59 37.31
CA SER A 370 24.78 -1.37 36.95
C SER A 370 23.49 -0.58 37.22
N GLY A 371 22.39 -1.01 36.61
CA GLY A 371 21.08 -0.38 36.80
C GLY A 371 20.92 0.92 36.00
N LEU A 372 21.77 1.15 35.00
CA LEU A 372 21.63 2.30 34.11
C LEU A 372 20.50 2.03 33.11
N ASN A 373 19.68 3.05 32.85
CA ASN A 373 18.75 3.00 31.73
C ASN A 373 19.47 3.38 30.44
N LEU A 374 19.66 2.40 29.55
CA LEU A 374 20.47 2.50 28.36
C LEU A 374 19.57 2.42 27.13
N LEU A 375 19.83 3.25 26.14
CA LEU A 375 19.19 3.15 24.83
C LEU A 375 19.62 1.84 24.15
N LYS A 376 18.63 1.10 23.64
CA LYS A 376 18.88 -0.10 22.84
C LYS A 376 19.57 0.28 21.53
N THR A 377 20.35 -0.64 20.98
CA THR A 377 20.87 -0.49 19.62
C THR A 377 19.74 -0.65 18.59
N VAL A 378 19.94 -0.09 17.40
CA VAL A 378 18.99 -0.28 16.28
C VAL A 378 18.78 -1.75 15.98
N ASP A 379 19.84 -2.58 16.01
CA ASP A 379 19.73 -4.02 15.77
C ASP A 379 18.84 -4.73 16.80
N THR A 380 18.93 -4.32 18.07
CA THR A 380 18.06 -4.86 19.13
C THR A 380 16.60 -4.51 18.85
N LEU A 381 16.31 -3.25 18.50
CA LEU A 381 14.95 -2.82 18.15
C LEU A 381 14.43 -3.53 16.90
N VAL A 382 15.28 -3.72 15.88
CA VAL A 382 14.93 -4.48 14.67
C VAL A 382 14.55 -5.91 15.02
N SER A 383 15.31 -6.56 15.90
CA SER A 383 15.00 -7.91 16.37
C SER A 383 13.67 -7.95 17.13
N GLU A 384 13.45 -7.04 18.08
CA GLU A 384 12.21 -6.97 18.87
C GLU A 384 10.99 -6.66 18.01
N ILE A 385 11.07 -5.73 17.06
CA ILE A 385 9.95 -5.41 16.17
C ILE A 385 9.61 -6.61 15.27
N ASN A 386 10.61 -7.29 14.71
CA ASN A 386 10.37 -8.42 13.81
C ASN A 386 9.89 -9.70 14.54
N SER A 387 10.26 -9.88 15.81
CA SER A 387 9.93 -11.08 16.60
C SER A 387 8.87 -10.85 17.70
N GLY A 388 8.38 -9.62 17.86
CA GLY A 388 7.39 -9.25 18.86
C GLY A 388 6.03 -9.88 18.57
N SER A 389 5.41 -10.46 19.60
CA SER A 389 4.11 -11.14 19.50
C SER A 389 2.97 -10.26 18.95
N GLY A 390 3.08 -8.94 19.09
CA GLY A 390 2.12 -7.96 18.55
C GLY A 390 2.54 -7.28 17.26
N THR A 391 3.74 -7.53 16.73
CA THR A 391 4.32 -6.83 15.57
C THR A 391 4.75 -7.75 14.43
N THR A 392 5.07 -9.01 14.71
CA THR A 392 5.51 -9.99 13.72
C THR A 392 4.46 -10.18 12.61
N GLY A 393 4.92 -10.06 11.37
CA GLY A 393 4.09 -10.25 10.17
C GLY A 393 3.20 -9.06 9.79
N LEU A 394 3.11 -8.03 10.65
CA LEU A 394 2.31 -6.82 10.40
C LEU A 394 3.17 -5.62 9.99
N VAL A 395 4.42 -5.60 10.45
CA VAL A 395 5.46 -4.67 10.01
C VAL A 395 6.78 -5.41 9.84
N LYS A 396 7.70 -4.81 9.10
CA LYS A 396 9.08 -5.30 9.01
C LYS A 396 10.06 -4.19 9.35
N ALA A 397 10.95 -4.45 10.29
CA ALA A 397 12.04 -3.56 10.63
C ALA A 397 13.36 -4.03 10.02
N SER A 398 14.27 -3.10 9.73
CA SER A 398 15.65 -3.40 9.35
C SER A 398 16.58 -2.27 9.77
N ASN A 399 17.86 -2.58 9.93
CA ASN A 399 18.89 -1.58 10.16
C ASN A 399 19.42 -1.08 8.81
N ASP A 400 19.19 0.19 8.51
CA ASP A 400 19.64 0.88 7.30
C ASP A 400 20.73 1.89 7.68
N ASN A 401 21.98 1.42 7.73
CA ASN A 401 23.16 2.23 8.10
C ASN A 401 23.03 2.97 9.44
N GLY A 402 22.53 2.28 10.48
CA GLY A 402 22.33 2.85 11.81
C GLY A 402 21.00 3.59 12.00
N LYS A 403 20.11 3.58 10.99
CA LYS A 403 18.73 4.05 11.12
C LYS A 403 17.78 2.85 11.22
N LEU A 404 16.75 2.99 12.03
CA LEU A 404 15.65 2.04 12.09
C LEU A 404 14.73 2.28 10.89
N ARG A 405 14.78 1.40 9.89
CA ARG A 405 13.84 1.42 8.77
C ARG A 405 12.66 0.51 9.07
N VAL A 406 11.45 1.06 9.04
CA VAL A 406 10.19 0.34 9.24
C VAL A 406 9.44 0.29 7.91
N GLN A 407 8.99 -0.89 7.54
CA GLN A 407 8.14 -1.16 6.38
C GLN A 407 6.73 -1.51 6.84
N ASN A 408 5.74 -0.83 6.28
CA ASN A 408 4.33 -1.07 6.54
C ASN A 408 3.84 -2.24 5.66
N LEU A 409 3.47 -3.39 6.26
CA LEU A 409 2.98 -4.55 5.50
C LEU A 409 1.45 -4.53 5.34
N SER A 410 0.88 -3.33 5.20
CA SER A 410 -0.55 -3.10 5.05
C SER A 410 -0.85 -2.18 3.87
N THR A 411 -2.08 -2.26 3.37
CA THR A 411 -2.70 -1.29 2.47
C THR A 411 -3.20 -0.04 3.18
N GLN A 412 -3.27 -0.06 4.52
CA GLN A 412 -3.69 1.07 5.33
C GLN A 412 -2.48 1.85 5.87
N ASP A 413 -2.63 3.15 6.08
CA ASP A 413 -1.56 4.00 6.62
C ASP A 413 -1.18 3.59 8.05
N LEU A 414 0.13 3.51 8.29
CA LEU A 414 0.72 3.20 9.57
C LEU A 414 1.27 4.46 10.22
N GLN A 415 0.79 4.77 11.41
CA GLN A 415 1.36 5.82 12.25
C GLN A 415 2.36 5.24 13.23
N ILE A 416 3.58 5.81 13.23
CA ILE A 416 4.65 5.48 14.16
C ILE A 416 4.76 6.64 15.14
N GLN A 417 4.22 6.47 16.35
CA GLN A 417 4.33 7.44 17.44
C GLN A 417 5.68 7.28 18.15
N GLY A 418 6.18 8.37 18.72
CA GLY A 418 7.52 8.40 19.30
C GLY A 418 8.57 8.87 18.32
N THR A 419 8.20 9.41 17.16
CA THR A 419 9.09 10.02 16.15
C THR A 419 8.77 11.50 15.99
N ASN A 420 9.63 12.28 15.33
CA ASN A 420 9.35 13.67 14.96
C ASN A 420 9.38 13.90 13.45
N SER A 421 8.95 15.08 13.00
CA SER A 421 8.91 15.46 11.57
C SER A 421 10.27 15.48 10.88
N SER A 422 11.38 15.45 11.64
CA SER A 422 12.75 15.38 11.11
C SER A 422 13.28 13.94 10.99
N GLY A 423 12.44 12.92 11.18
CA GLY A 423 12.86 11.52 11.07
C GLY A 423 13.75 11.06 12.23
N LYS A 424 13.58 11.64 13.43
CA LYS A 424 14.27 11.20 14.65
C LYS A 424 13.32 10.46 15.57
N ILE A 425 13.83 9.43 16.24
CA ILE A 425 13.14 8.74 17.32
C ILE A 425 13.32 9.56 18.61
N THR A 426 12.21 9.87 19.27
CA THR A 426 12.15 10.65 20.51
C THR A 426 11.54 9.88 21.68
N GLY A 427 10.71 8.88 21.41
CA GLY A 427 9.97 8.13 22.42
C GLY A 427 8.79 8.88 23.05
N SER A 428 8.45 10.07 22.55
CA SER A 428 7.32 10.88 23.01
C SER A 428 6.07 10.64 22.18
N ASN A 429 4.93 10.38 22.83
CA ASN A 429 3.64 10.13 22.17
C ASN A 429 3.05 11.36 21.46
N SER A 430 3.61 12.56 21.65
CA SER A 430 3.05 13.80 21.08
C SER A 430 3.30 13.96 19.59
N ASN A 431 4.31 13.26 19.06
CA ASN A 431 4.70 13.35 17.66
C ASN A 431 4.65 11.96 17.02
N SER A 432 4.26 11.94 15.74
CA SER A 432 4.14 10.73 14.93
C SER A 432 4.59 11.01 13.51
N SER A 433 5.07 9.96 12.85
CA SER A 433 5.30 9.94 11.40
C SER A 433 4.35 8.92 10.77
N THR A 434 3.91 9.19 9.54
CA THR A 434 3.10 8.24 8.77
C THR A 434 3.99 7.49 7.79
N VAL A 435 3.75 6.18 7.66
CA VAL A 435 4.21 5.34 6.57
C VAL A 435 2.96 4.93 5.82
N ASP A 436 2.84 5.38 4.58
CA ASP A 436 1.63 5.19 3.78
C ASP A 436 1.33 3.70 3.55
N GLY A 437 0.09 3.41 3.20
CA GLY A 437 -0.32 2.07 2.79
C GLY A 437 0.16 1.68 1.39
N ASN A 438 0.19 0.37 1.10
CA ASN A 438 0.44 -0.15 -0.23
C ASN A 438 -0.70 0.23 -1.21
N SER A 439 -0.46 1.26 -2.01
CA SER A 439 -1.41 1.78 -2.99
C SER A 439 -1.67 0.84 -4.17
N VAL A 440 -0.69 0.02 -4.57
CA VAL A 440 -0.82 -0.93 -5.67
C VAL A 440 -1.84 -2.01 -5.32
N ARG A 441 -1.72 -2.62 -4.14
CA ARG A 441 -2.68 -3.61 -3.65
C ARG A 441 -4.05 -2.98 -3.42
N SER A 442 -4.12 -1.75 -2.91
CA SER A 442 -5.40 -1.03 -2.80
C SER A 442 -6.09 -0.89 -4.15
N GLY A 443 -5.39 -0.44 -5.19
CA GLY A 443 -5.97 -0.31 -6.54
C GLY A 443 -6.38 -1.65 -7.17
N LEU A 444 -5.67 -2.74 -6.86
CA LEU A 444 -6.05 -4.09 -7.29
C LEU A 444 -7.33 -4.60 -6.62
N ALA A 445 -7.61 -4.19 -5.37
CA ALA A 445 -8.89 -4.49 -4.74
C ALA A 445 -10.05 -3.78 -5.47
N ASP A 446 -9.85 -2.53 -5.89
CA ASP A 446 -10.83 -1.78 -6.69
C ASP A 446 -11.09 -2.44 -8.04
N GLN A 447 -10.03 -2.82 -8.77
CA GLN A 447 -10.14 -3.54 -10.05
C GLN A 447 -10.86 -4.89 -9.90
N PHE A 448 -10.59 -5.62 -8.81
CA PHE A 448 -11.30 -6.86 -8.51
C PHE A 448 -12.80 -6.61 -8.32
N ASN A 449 -13.16 -5.56 -7.59
CA ASN A 449 -14.57 -5.20 -7.37
C ASN A 449 -15.27 -4.77 -8.67
N GLU A 450 -14.57 -4.04 -9.56
CA GLU A 450 -15.10 -3.68 -10.87
C GLU A 450 -15.35 -4.92 -11.74
N LEU A 451 -14.41 -5.87 -11.76
CA LEU A 451 -14.59 -7.15 -12.46
C LEU A 451 -15.73 -7.97 -11.85
N ARG A 452 -15.88 -7.98 -10.52
CA ARG A 452 -17.02 -8.60 -9.86
C ARG A 452 -18.34 -7.97 -10.30
N ASP A 453 -18.42 -6.64 -10.36
CA ASP A 453 -19.60 -5.93 -10.86
C ASP A 453 -19.92 -6.26 -12.32
N GLN A 454 -18.88 -6.39 -13.17
CA GLN A 454 -19.05 -6.84 -14.55
C GLN A 454 -19.56 -8.28 -14.60
N LEU A 455 -19.08 -9.17 -13.74
CA LEU A 455 -19.58 -10.54 -13.63
C LEU A 455 -21.07 -10.56 -13.34
N ASP A 456 -21.53 -9.80 -12.33
CA ASP A 456 -22.94 -9.76 -11.94
C ASP A 456 -23.82 -9.18 -13.06
N LYS A 457 -23.37 -8.11 -13.73
CA LYS A 457 -24.06 -7.53 -14.90
C LYS A 457 -24.16 -8.50 -16.06
N LEU A 458 -23.08 -9.21 -16.37
CA LEU A 458 -23.07 -10.22 -17.44
C LEU A 458 -24.05 -11.36 -17.16
N ALA A 459 -24.18 -11.77 -15.90
CA ALA A 459 -25.19 -12.74 -15.49
C ALA A 459 -26.61 -12.19 -15.68
N ASP A 460 -26.85 -10.93 -15.31
CA ASP A 460 -28.14 -10.25 -15.45
C ASP A 460 -28.55 -9.99 -16.92
N ASP A 461 -27.60 -9.71 -17.80
CA ASP A 461 -27.85 -9.33 -19.20
C ASP A 461 -28.03 -10.55 -20.13
N ALA A 462 -27.68 -11.77 -19.70
CA ALA A 462 -27.72 -13.01 -20.47
C ALA A 462 -29.15 -13.57 -20.69
N SER A 463 -30.06 -12.72 -21.15
CA SER A 463 -31.47 -13.04 -21.38
C SER A 463 -31.81 -13.20 -22.86
N PHE A 464 -32.80 -14.05 -23.15
CA PHE A 464 -33.42 -14.17 -24.47
C PHE A 464 -34.93 -14.29 -24.31
N ASN A 465 -35.69 -13.50 -25.08
CA ASN A 465 -37.15 -13.43 -25.00
C ASN A 465 -37.70 -13.27 -23.56
N GLY A 466 -36.98 -12.56 -22.70
CA GLY A 466 -37.37 -12.30 -21.31
C GLY A 466 -37.10 -13.44 -20.32
N ILE A 467 -36.45 -14.52 -20.74
CA ILE A 467 -35.98 -15.59 -19.84
C ILE A 467 -34.47 -15.44 -19.65
N ASN A 468 -34.02 -15.41 -18.40
CA ASN A 468 -32.61 -15.43 -18.04
C ASN A 468 -32.28 -16.63 -17.14
N LEU A 469 -31.71 -17.68 -17.74
CA LEU A 469 -31.31 -18.89 -17.03
C LEU A 469 -30.22 -18.64 -15.97
N LEU A 470 -29.40 -17.59 -16.14
CA LEU A 470 -28.35 -17.21 -15.19
C LEU A 470 -28.88 -16.40 -14.01
N ARG A 471 -30.10 -15.85 -14.08
CA ARG A 471 -30.81 -15.27 -12.93
C ARG A 471 -31.59 -16.31 -12.11
N GLY A 472 -31.57 -17.57 -12.56
CA GLY A 472 -32.33 -18.66 -11.93
C GLY A 472 -33.70 -18.89 -12.55
N ASP A 473 -34.04 -18.23 -13.67
CA ASP A 473 -35.28 -18.53 -14.38
C ASP A 473 -35.27 -19.97 -14.90
N LYS A 474 -36.47 -20.55 -14.99
CA LYS A 474 -36.68 -21.90 -15.49
C LYS A 474 -37.25 -21.85 -16.90
N LEU A 475 -36.60 -22.55 -17.82
CA LEU A 475 -37.09 -22.79 -19.17
C LEU A 475 -37.61 -24.21 -19.28
N THR A 476 -38.90 -24.38 -19.57
CA THR A 476 -39.50 -25.68 -19.87
C THR A 476 -39.68 -25.79 -21.39
N ILE A 477 -39.05 -26.80 -21.99
CA ILE A 477 -39.20 -27.11 -23.41
C ILE A 477 -40.01 -28.39 -23.55
N THR A 478 -41.14 -28.32 -24.24
CA THR A 478 -42.02 -29.47 -24.50
C THR A 478 -41.69 -30.07 -25.86
N PHE A 479 -41.55 -31.40 -25.91
CA PHE A 479 -41.12 -32.14 -27.09
C PHE A 479 -42.27 -32.83 -27.83
N ASN A 480 -43.45 -32.94 -27.23
CA ASN A 480 -44.60 -33.61 -27.83
C ASN A 480 -45.93 -32.90 -27.56
N GLU A 481 -46.92 -33.23 -28.38
CA GLU A 481 -48.23 -32.59 -28.45
C GLU A 481 -49.07 -32.82 -27.18
N THR A 482 -48.73 -33.87 -26.41
CA THR A 482 -49.43 -34.23 -25.17
C THR A 482 -48.81 -33.61 -23.91
N GLY A 483 -47.66 -32.93 -24.02
CA GLY A 483 -46.94 -32.36 -22.88
C GLY A 483 -46.26 -33.39 -21.96
N THR A 484 -46.31 -34.67 -22.28
CA THR A 484 -45.75 -35.75 -21.45
C THR A 484 -44.24 -35.90 -21.59
N SER A 485 -43.65 -35.33 -22.65
CA SER A 485 -42.21 -35.33 -22.88
C SER A 485 -41.71 -33.89 -22.86
N SER A 486 -40.97 -33.52 -21.83
CA SER A 486 -40.38 -32.19 -21.67
C SER A 486 -39.01 -32.24 -21.00
N ILE A 487 -38.27 -31.15 -21.10
CA ILE A 487 -37.06 -30.90 -20.30
C ILE A 487 -37.19 -29.56 -19.59
N ASP A 488 -36.78 -29.55 -18.33
CA ASP A 488 -36.63 -28.35 -17.53
C ASP A 488 -35.17 -27.96 -17.47
N ILE A 489 -34.87 -26.73 -17.90
CA ILE A 489 -33.53 -26.17 -17.93
C ILE A 489 -33.49 -25.01 -16.94
N LEU A 490 -32.56 -25.09 -15.99
CA LEU A 490 -32.31 -24.08 -14.98
C LEU A 490 -30.83 -24.10 -14.59
N ALA A 491 -30.34 -22.98 -14.05
CA ALA A 491 -29.07 -22.96 -13.36
C ALA A 491 -29.07 -23.92 -12.16
N LYS A 492 -27.88 -24.36 -11.73
CA LYS A 492 -27.71 -25.29 -10.61
C LYS A 492 -28.46 -24.78 -9.38
N ASP A 493 -29.23 -25.68 -8.76
CA ASP A 493 -30.09 -25.41 -7.60
C ASP A 493 -31.15 -24.30 -7.81
N GLY A 494 -31.41 -23.89 -9.06
CA GLY A 494 -32.37 -22.83 -9.40
C GLY A 494 -31.96 -21.45 -8.89
N LYS A 495 -30.67 -21.24 -8.62
CA LYS A 495 -30.15 -19.96 -8.13
C LYS A 495 -29.48 -19.17 -9.25
N SER A 496 -29.38 -17.86 -9.07
CA SER A 496 -28.60 -17.02 -9.97
C SER A 496 -27.12 -17.43 -9.98
N VAL A 497 -26.40 -17.15 -11.06
CA VAL A 497 -24.96 -17.33 -11.23
C VAL A 497 -24.28 -15.97 -11.06
N ASP A 498 -24.30 -15.46 -9.82
CA ASP A 498 -23.75 -14.16 -9.43
C ASP A 498 -22.59 -14.34 -8.44
N SER A 499 -21.94 -13.24 -8.09
CA SER A 499 -20.81 -13.22 -7.16
C SER A 499 -21.17 -13.84 -5.79
N THR A 500 -22.39 -13.63 -5.31
CA THR A 500 -22.88 -14.13 -4.01
C THR A 500 -23.05 -15.65 -4.04
N THR A 501 -23.73 -16.19 -5.04
CA THR A 501 -23.99 -17.63 -5.15
C THR A 501 -22.75 -18.42 -5.55
N LEU A 502 -21.84 -17.80 -6.30
CA LEU A 502 -20.54 -18.37 -6.64
C LEU A 502 -19.53 -18.36 -5.47
N GLY A 503 -19.86 -17.67 -4.38
CA GLY A 503 -18.99 -17.58 -3.19
C GLY A 503 -17.78 -16.67 -3.37
N VAL A 504 -17.81 -15.80 -4.38
CA VAL A 504 -16.83 -14.73 -4.58
C VAL A 504 -17.17 -13.59 -3.59
N PRO A 505 -16.19 -12.93 -2.96
CA PRO A 505 -16.48 -11.80 -2.08
C PRO A 505 -17.31 -10.72 -2.79
N THR A 506 -18.44 -10.34 -2.20
CA THR A 506 -19.31 -9.27 -2.71
C THR A 506 -18.68 -7.90 -2.57
N THR A 507 -17.69 -7.75 -1.69
CA THR A 507 -16.83 -6.58 -1.59
C THR A 507 -15.47 -7.04 -1.09
N LEU A 508 -14.43 -6.71 -1.82
CA LEU A 508 -13.05 -6.90 -1.44
C LEU A 508 -12.50 -5.56 -0.96
N THR A 509 -12.18 -5.44 0.33
CA THR A 509 -11.54 -4.25 0.86
C THR A 509 -10.03 -4.33 0.65
N ALA A 510 -9.34 -3.19 0.56
CA ALA A 510 -7.88 -3.18 0.40
C ALA A 510 -7.17 -3.99 1.50
N LYS A 511 -7.68 -3.92 2.73
CA LYS A 511 -7.18 -4.67 3.89
C LYS A 511 -7.20 -6.20 3.68
N ASP A 512 -8.15 -6.73 2.91
CA ASP A 512 -8.21 -8.16 2.60
C ASP A 512 -7.03 -8.63 1.74
N LEU A 513 -6.26 -7.69 1.18
CA LEU A 513 -5.04 -7.94 0.41
C LEU A 513 -3.76 -7.62 1.19
N ASP A 514 -3.81 -7.39 2.50
CA ASP A 514 -2.61 -7.12 3.31
C ASP A 514 -1.67 -8.34 3.37
N SER A 515 -2.20 -9.54 3.61
CA SER A 515 -1.42 -10.76 3.77
C SER A 515 -1.52 -11.70 2.57
N ASP A 516 -0.41 -12.35 2.21
CA ASP A 516 -0.41 -13.33 1.12
C ASP A 516 -1.34 -14.53 1.41
N SER A 517 -1.61 -14.81 2.68
CA SER A 517 -2.53 -15.87 3.13
C SER A 517 -3.99 -15.51 2.83
N ASP A 518 -4.40 -14.27 3.09
CA ASP A 518 -5.79 -13.82 2.82
C ASP A 518 -6.07 -13.75 1.32
N ILE A 519 -5.06 -13.34 0.53
CA ILE A 519 -5.15 -13.36 -0.93
C ILE A 519 -5.30 -14.80 -1.43
N ASP A 520 -4.59 -15.77 -0.83
CA ASP A 520 -4.73 -17.19 -1.19
C ASP A 520 -6.10 -17.77 -0.90
N VAL A 521 -6.69 -17.40 0.24
CA VAL A 521 -8.08 -17.77 0.56
C VAL A 521 -9.03 -17.22 -0.51
N THR A 522 -8.85 -15.96 -0.91
CA THR A 522 -9.69 -15.32 -1.93
C THR A 522 -9.49 -15.95 -3.32
N LEU A 523 -8.24 -16.28 -3.69
CA LEU A 523 -7.92 -17.00 -4.91
C LEU A 523 -8.57 -18.39 -4.95
N GLY A 524 -8.64 -19.08 -3.81
CA GLY A 524 -9.37 -20.34 -3.64
C GLY A 524 -10.86 -20.21 -3.91
N LYS A 525 -11.49 -19.12 -3.43
CA LYS A 525 -12.91 -18.82 -3.71
C LYS A 525 -13.16 -18.61 -5.21
N VAL A 526 -12.35 -17.78 -5.87
CA VAL A 526 -12.46 -17.55 -7.33
C VAL A 526 -12.25 -18.84 -8.13
N LYS A 527 -11.29 -19.69 -7.72
CA LYS A 527 -11.08 -21.00 -8.35
C LYS A 527 -12.30 -21.92 -8.21
N THR A 528 -12.94 -21.90 -7.04
CA THR A 528 -14.16 -22.68 -6.79
C THR A 528 -15.31 -22.17 -7.65
N ALA A 529 -15.50 -20.85 -7.72
CA ALA A 529 -16.47 -20.21 -8.60
C ALA A 529 -16.27 -20.63 -10.07
N LEU A 530 -15.03 -20.59 -10.56
CA LEU A 530 -14.68 -20.99 -11.94
C LEU A 530 -15.06 -22.45 -12.24
N ASN A 531 -14.83 -23.36 -11.29
CA ASN A 531 -15.24 -24.75 -11.44
C ASN A 531 -16.77 -24.91 -11.47
N THR A 532 -17.50 -24.13 -10.65
CA THR A 532 -18.96 -24.10 -10.66
C THR A 532 -19.51 -23.62 -12.00
N VAL A 533 -18.98 -22.51 -12.54
CA VAL A 533 -19.39 -21.96 -13.85
C VAL A 533 -19.10 -22.95 -14.99
N ARG A 534 -17.95 -23.63 -14.98
CA ARG A 534 -17.62 -24.66 -15.98
C ARG A 534 -18.54 -25.88 -15.89
N SER A 535 -18.88 -26.31 -14.68
CA SER A 535 -19.88 -27.37 -14.47
C SER A 535 -21.25 -26.96 -15.00
N GLN A 536 -21.65 -25.70 -14.84
CA GLN A 536 -22.91 -25.17 -15.35
C GLN A 536 -22.93 -25.12 -16.89
N SER A 537 -21.86 -24.63 -17.53
CA SER A 537 -21.76 -24.61 -19.00
C SER A 537 -21.79 -26.04 -19.56
N SER A 538 -21.12 -27.01 -18.91
CA SER A 538 -21.23 -28.41 -19.33
C SER A 538 -22.65 -28.97 -19.23
N ALA A 539 -23.41 -28.60 -18.19
CA ALA A 539 -24.81 -29.02 -18.04
C ALA A 539 -25.69 -28.40 -19.14
N PHE A 540 -25.52 -27.11 -19.43
CA PHE A 540 -26.24 -26.44 -20.52
C PHE A 540 -25.86 -26.98 -21.90
N GLY A 541 -24.59 -27.30 -22.15
CA GLY A 541 -24.15 -27.96 -23.38
C GLY A 541 -24.83 -29.32 -23.59
N SER A 542 -24.92 -30.14 -22.54
CA SER A 542 -25.66 -31.42 -22.61
C SER A 542 -27.15 -31.20 -22.89
N ASN A 543 -27.78 -30.22 -22.24
CA ASN A 543 -29.19 -29.89 -22.47
C ASN A 543 -29.43 -29.40 -23.91
N LEU A 544 -28.55 -28.54 -24.42
CA LEU A 544 -28.59 -28.06 -25.80
C LEU A 544 -28.58 -29.22 -26.79
N SER A 545 -27.64 -30.17 -26.64
CA SER A 545 -27.59 -31.35 -27.50
C SER A 545 -28.85 -32.21 -27.42
N VAL A 546 -29.49 -32.33 -26.26
CA VAL A 546 -30.78 -33.05 -26.13
C VAL A 546 -31.87 -32.35 -26.93
N VAL A 547 -31.97 -31.02 -26.81
CA VAL A 547 -32.99 -30.22 -27.50
C VAL A 547 -32.77 -30.23 -29.01
N GLU A 548 -31.54 -30.08 -29.49
CA GLU A 548 -31.18 -30.16 -30.93
C GLU A 548 -31.55 -31.51 -31.53
N ASN A 549 -31.24 -32.61 -30.83
CA ASN A 549 -31.61 -33.96 -31.27
C ASN A 549 -33.14 -34.12 -31.37
N ARG A 550 -33.89 -33.56 -30.41
CA ARG A 550 -35.37 -33.58 -30.43
C ARG A 550 -35.96 -32.68 -31.51
N GLN A 551 -35.34 -31.54 -31.79
CA GLN A 551 -35.71 -30.66 -32.89
C GLN A 551 -35.55 -31.39 -34.24
N ASN A 552 -34.42 -32.06 -34.44
CA ASN A 552 -34.16 -32.86 -35.64
C ASN A 552 -35.14 -34.03 -35.80
N PHE A 553 -35.41 -34.76 -34.72
CA PHE A 553 -36.44 -35.80 -34.71
C PHE A 553 -37.81 -35.26 -35.13
N SER A 554 -38.22 -34.12 -34.55
CA SER A 554 -39.53 -33.51 -34.85
C SER A 554 -39.60 -33.05 -36.30
N LYS A 555 -38.52 -32.46 -36.83
CA LYS A 555 -38.41 -32.09 -38.25
C LYS A 555 -38.55 -33.31 -39.18
N SER A 556 -37.87 -34.41 -38.88
CA SER A 556 -38.00 -35.67 -39.64
C SER A 556 -39.41 -36.25 -39.56
N MET A 557 -40.03 -36.20 -38.37
CA MET A 557 -41.40 -36.67 -38.15
C MET A 557 -42.42 -35.83 -38.92
N ILE A 558 -42.28 -34.50 -38.90
CA ILE A 558 -43.10 -33.57 -39.71
C ILE A 558 -43.02 -33.94 -41.19
N ASN A 559 -41.81 -34.13 -41.72
CA ASN A 559 -41.62 -34.51 -43.12
C ASN A 559 -42.29 -35.86 -43.45
N THR A 560 -42.19 -36.85 -42.54
CA THR A 560 -42.83 -38.17 -42.72
C THR A 560 -44.35 -38.07 -42.67
N LEU A 561 -44.91 -37.28 -41.75
CA LEU A 561 -46.35 -37.06 -41.64
C LEU A 561 -46.90 -36.33 -42.87
N GLN A 562 -46.22 -35.27 -43.34
CA GLN A 562 -46.60 -34.53 -44.55
C GLN A 562 -46.51 -35.40 -45.80
N THR A 563 -45.46 -36.21 -45.94
CA THR A 563 -45.33 -37.17 -47.06
C THR A 563 -46.42 -38.24 -47.00
N GLY A 564 -46.70 -38.77 -45.82
CA GLY A 564 -47.78 -39.75 -45.61
C GLY A 564 -49.16 -39.18 -45.94
N ALA A 565 -49.44 -37.95 -45.52
CA ALA A 565 -50.66 -37.22 -45.88
C ALA A 565 -50.75 -37.02 -47.39
N GLY A 566 -49.66 -36.56 -48.01
CA GLY A 566 -49.55 -36.39 -49.45
C GLY A 566 -49.81 -37.68 -50.22
N ASN A 567 -49.24 -38.82 -49.82
CA ASN A 567 -49.47 -40.10 -50.50
C ASN A 567 -50.95 -40.53 -50.50
N LEU A 568 -51.71 -40.14 -49.47
CA LEU A 568 -53.14 -40.45 -49.37
C LEU A 568 -54.01 -39.54 -50.25
N THR A 569 -53.60 -38.29 -50.49
CA THR A 569 -54.42 -37.28 -51.17
C THR A 569 -53.92 -36.87 -52.54
N LEU A 570 -52.62 -36.91 -52.82
CA LEU A 570 -52.02 -36.50 -54.08
C LEU A 570 -52.39 -37.46 -55.21
N ALA A 571 -52.71 -36.88 -56.36
CA ALA A 571 -52.89 -37.60 -57.62
C ALA A 571 -51.55 -37.75 -58.36
N ASP A 572 -51.40 -38.83 -59.12
CA ASP A 572 -50.38 -38.87 -60.16
C ASP A 572 -50.85 -37.99 -61.33
N MET A 573 -50.21 -36.84 -61.48
CA MET A 573 -50.57 -35.86 -62.50
C MET A 573 -50.41 -36.40 -63.92
N ASN A 574 -49.48 -37.33 -64.16
CA ASN A 574 -49.29 -37.93 -65.47
C ASN A 574 -50.43 -38.89 -65.80
N GLU A 575 -50.86 -39.69 -64.81
CA GLU A 575 -51.98 -40.61 -64.98
C GLU A 575 -53.30 -39.85 -65.16
N GLU A 576 -53.59 -38.86 -64.33
CA GLU A 576 -54.81 -38.05 -64.45
C GLU A 576 -54.82 -37.22 -65.75
N ALA A 577 -53.65 -36.73 -66.21
CA ALA A 577 -53.54 -36.07 -67.52
C ALA A 577 -53.84 -37.03 -68.68
N ALA A 578 -53.28 -38.25 -68.66
CA ALA A 578 -53.57 -39.26 -69.67
C ALA A 578 -55.05 -39.67 -69.68
N ASN A 579 -55.65 -39.81 -68.50
CA ASN A 579 -57.07 -40.11 -68.33
C ASN A 579 -57.96 -38.96 -68.85
N MET A 580 -57.57 -37.70 -68.62
CA MET A 580 -58.27 -36.53 -69.16
C MET A 580 -58.30 -36.56 -70.70
N VAL A 581 -57.17 -36.86 -71.34
CA VAL A 581 -57.07 -36.98 -72.81
C VAL A 581 -57.94 -38.14 -73.32
N ALA A 582 -57.93 -39.27 -72.62
CA ALA A 582 -58.79 -40.41 -72.96
C ALA A 582 -60.29 -40.06 -72.83
N LEU A 583 -60.68 -39.33 -71.77
CA LEU A 583 -62.06 -38.87 -71.54
C LEU A 583 -62.50 -37.83 -72.58
N GLN A 584 -61.62 -36.90 -72.97
CA GLN A 584 -61.86 -35.96 -74.08
C GLN A 584 -62.07 -36.69 -75.41
N THR A 585 -61.25 -37.70 -75.68
CA THR A 585 -61.39 -38.56 -76.88
C THR A 585 -62.70 -39.33 -76.84
N ARG A 586 -63.07 -39.89 -75.69
CA ARG A 586 -64.34 -40.61 -75.48
C ARG A 586 -65.55 -39.69 -75.64
N GLN A 587 -65.48 -38.46 -75.14
CA GLN A 587 -66.52 -37.44 -75.31
C GLN A 587 -66.70 -37.10 -76.81
N SER A 588 -65.60 -36.89 -77.54
CA SER A 588 -65.62 -36.64 -79.00
C SER A 588 -66.27 -37.80 -79.76
N LEU A 589 -65.86 -39.04 -79.48
CA LEU A 589 -66.43 -40.25 -80.08
C LEU A 589 -67.91 -40.44 -79.73
N ALA A 590 -68.33 -40.15 -78.50
CA ALA A 590 -69.73 -40.24 -78.08
C ALA A 590 -70.61 -39.16 -78.73
N THR A 591 -70.10 -37.94 -78.92
CA THR A 591 -70.80 -36.90 -79.69
C THR A 591 -70.90 -37.23 -81.17
N SER A 592 -69.83 -37.78 -81.76
CA SER A 592 -69.84 -38.26 -83.15
C SER A 592 -70.81 -39.44 -83.33
N SER A 593 -70.82 -40.39 -82.39
CA SER A 593 -71.74 -41.53 -82.39
C SER A 593 -73.21 -41.10 -82.18
N LEU A 594 -73.47 -40.09 -81.36
CA LEU A 594 -74.81 -39.51 -81.19
C LEU A 594 -75.28 -38.78 -82.46
N SER A 595 -74.38 -38.07 -83.14
CA SER A 595 -74.63 -37.46 -84.45
C SER A 595 -74.96 -38.52 -85.51
N MET A 596 -74.20 -39.62 -85.54
CA MET A 596 -74.45 -40.77 -86.43
C MET A 596 -75.73 -41.54 -86.10
N ALA A 597 -76.09 -41.68 -84.81
CA ALA A 597 -77.35 -42.30 -84.41
C ALA A 597 -78.55 -41.44 -84.80
N ASN A 598 -78.45 -40.11 -84.63
CA ASN A 598 -79.49 -39.18 -85.08
C ASN A 598 -79.63 -39.12 -86.61
N SER A 599 -78.52 -39.24 -87.37
CA SER A 599 -78.58 -39.30 -88.83
C SER A 599 -79.07 -40.65 -89.35
N ALA A 600 -78.76 -41.76 -88.67
CA ALA A 600 -79.33 -43.08 -88.97
C ALA A 600 -80.84 -43.12 -88.70
N ASP A 601 -81.31 -42.58 -87.57
CA ASP A 601 -82.74 -42.48 -87.25
C ASP A 601 -83.48 -41.55 -88.24
N GLN A 602 -82.86 -40.45 -88.71
CA GLN A 602 -83.40 -39.61 -89.78
C GLN A 602 -83.40 -40.29 -91.15
N ASN A 603 -82.36 -41.05 -91.50
CA ASN A 603 -82.29 -41.82 -92.76
C ASN A 603 -83.35 -42.92 -92.80
N VAL A 604 -83.64 -43.59 -91.66
CA VAL A 604 -84.75 -44.55 -91.55
C VAL A 604 -86.11 -43.85 -91.70
N LEU A 605 -86.29 -42.68 -91.09
CA LEU A 605 -87.49 -41.85 -91.28
C LEU A 605 -87.65 -41.33 -92.72
N GLN A 606 -86.54 -41.10 -93.43
CA GLN A 606 -86.54 -40.68 -94.85
C GLN A 606 -86.81 -41.85 -95.80
N LEU A 607 -86.47 -43.09 -95.40
CA LEU A 607 -86.82 -44.33 -96.11
C LEU A 607 -88.29 -44.75 -95.91
N LEU A 608 -88.93 -44.27 -94.83
CA LEU A 608 -90.33 -44.51 -94.47
C LEU A 608 -91.27 -43.38 -94.93
N ARG A 609 -90.79 -42.40 -95.69
CA ARG A 609 -91.58 -41.28 -96.25
C ARG A 609 -91.94 -41.47 -97.71
#